data_AF-A0A7X1H4R0-F1
#
_entry.id   AF-A0A7X1H4R0-F1
#
_cell.length_a   1.000
_cell.length_b   1.000
_cell.length_c   1.000
_cell.angle_alpha   90.00
_cell.angle_beta   90.00
_cell.angle_gamma   90.00
#
_symmetry.space_group_name_H-M   'P 1'
#
loop_
_entity.id
_entity.type
_entity.pdbx_description
1 polymer ?
#
loop_
_entity_poly.entity_id
_entity_poly.type
_entity_poly.pdbx_seq_one_letter_code
_entity_poly.pdbx_strand_id
1 'polypeptide(L)' 'METIKVKTILLPYRKETPTNYTVTPEDKVIYTVELMVDHNMKTIAVVRNGRPIGMIRLEEALKKLGLDIS' A
#
# COMPACT_ATOMS: atom_id res chain seq x y z
N MET A 1 2.76 -4.20 -19.93
CA MET A 1 1.88 -3.64 -18.88
C MET A 1 2.69 -2.69 -18.04
N GLU A 2 2.31 -1.43 -17.96
CA GLU A 2 3.00 -0.45 -17.12
C GLU A 2 2.79 -0.82 -15.65
N THR A 3 3.86 -0.91 -14.87
CA THR A 3 3.79 -1.34 -13.47
C THR A 3 3.48 -0.15 -12.58
N ILE A 4 2.33 -0.16 -11.92
CA ILE A 4 1.97 0.88 -10.94
C ILE A 4 2.78 0.67 -9.66
N LYS A 5 3.46 1.73 -9.22
CA LYS A 5 4.33 1.74 -8.03
C LYS A 5 3.61 2.33 -6.81
N VAL A 6 3.94 1.83 -5.63
CA VAL A 6 3.42 2.30 -4.34
C VAL A 6 3.55 3.81 -4.17
N LYS A 7 4.70 4.40 -4.55
CA LYS A 7 4.93 5.85 -4.45
C LYS A 7 3.88 6.73 -5.12
N THR A 8 3.10 6.19 -6.06
CA THR A 8 2.06 6.94 -6.78
C THR A 8 0.77 7.14 -6.00
N ILE A 9 0.58 6.40 -4.89
CA ILE A 9 -0.65 6.41 -4.06
C ILE A 9 -0.31 6.53 -2.57
N LEU A 10 0.85 7.10 -2.24
CA LEU A 10 1.33 7.23 -0.88
C LEU A 10 0.47 8.24 -0.10
N LEU A 11 -0.06 7.82 1.05
CA LEU A 11 -0.75 8.69 2.00
C LEU A 11 0.17 9.03 3.19
N PRO A 12 -0.04 10.16 3.89
CA PRO A 12 0.69 10.49 5.12
C PRO A 12 0.58 9.37 6.16
N TYR A 13 1.70 9.07 6.82
CA TYR A 13 1.75 8.04 7.86
C TYR A 13 0.82 8.42 9.04
N ARG A 14 0.08 7.43 9.55
CA ARG A 14 -0.71 7.57 10.78
C ARG A 14 -0.15 6.63 11.84
N LYS A 15 -0.08 7.11 13.09
CA LYS A 15 0.52 6.37 14.21
C LYS A 15 -0.20 5.04 14.53
N GLU A 16 -1.44 4.91 14.07
CA GLU A 16 -2.29 3.72 14.20
C GLU A 16 -2.04 2.67 13.10
N THR A 17 -1.19 2.96 12.10
CA THR A 17 -0.94 2.04 11.00
C THR A 17 -0.11 0.83 11.46
N PRO A 18 -0.59 -0.41 11.24
CA PRO A 18 0.17 -1.62 11.59
C PRO A 18 1.53 -1.67 10.89
N THR A 19 2.57 -2.08 11.62
CA THR A 19 3.93 -2.25 11.08
C THR A 19 4.38 -3.71 11.01
N ASN A 20 3.46 -4.66 11.22
CA ASN A 20 3.75 -6.10 11.18
C ASN A 20 4.10 -6.56 9.76
N TYR A 21 3.46 -5.96 8.76
CA TYR A 21 3.76 -6.11 7.34
C TYR A 21 3.95 -4.73 6.76
N THR A 22 4.98 -4.56 5.93
CA THR A 22 5.34 -3.26 5.34
C THR A 22 5.79 -3.43 3.91
N VAL A 23 5.59 -2.41 3.09
CA VAL A 23 6.06 -2.35 1.70
C VAL A 23 7.02 -1.18 1.49
N THR A 24 7.76 -1.20 0.40
CA THR A 24 8.62 -0.11 -0.03
C THR A 24 7.94 0.78 -1.07
N PRO A 25 8.40 2.04 -1.27
CA PRO A 25 7.86 2.92 -2.30
C PRO A 25 8.01 2.40 -3.74
N GLU A 26 8.96 1.49 -3.95
CA GLU A 26 9.28 0.91 -5.25
C GLU A 26 8.57 -0.42 -5.49
N ASP A 27 7.81 -0.91 -4.51
CA ASP A 27 6.99 -2.12 -4.66
C ASP A 27 5.83 -1.86 -5.63
N LYS A 28 5.32 -2.96 -6.20
CA LYS A 28 4.16 -2.91 -7.09
C LYS A 28 2.89 -2.78 -6.28
N VAL A 29 1.94 -1.99 -6.75
CA VAL A 29 0.62 -1.86 -6.11
C VAL A 29 -0.09 -3.20 -6.05
N ILE A 30 0.01 -4.03 -7.11
CA ILE A 30 -0.61 -5.36 -7.13
C ILE A 30 -0.10 -6.28 -6.00
N TYR A 31 1.23 -6.30 -5.79
CA TYR A 31 1.84 -7.05 -4.67
C TYR A 31 1.35 -6.53 -3.31
N THR A 32 1.18 -5.21 -3.19
CA THR A 32 0.66 -4.61 -1.96
C THR A 32 -0.79 -5.04 -1.70
N VAL A 33 -1.62 -5.11 -2.74
CA VAL A 33 -3.01 -5.58 -2.65
C VAL A 33 -3.07 -7.05 -2.25
N GLU A 34 -2.28 -7.92 -2.89
CA GLU A 34 -2.18 -9.34 -2.53
C GLU A 34 -1.81 -9.50 -1.05
N LEU A 35 -0.75 -8.83 -0.59
CA LEU A 35 -0.30 -8.87 0.80
C LEU A 35 -1.37 -8.37 1.78
N MET A 36 -2.12 -7.33 1.42
CA MET A 36 -3.22 -6.82 2.24
C MET A 36 -4.38 -7.81 2.33
N VAL A 37 -4.75 -8.46 1.23
CA VAL A 37 -5.85 -9.43 1.19
C VAL A 37 -5.48 -10.69 1.97
N ASP A 38 -4.28 -11.23 1.74
CA ASP A 38 -3.79 -12.46 2.40
C ASP A 38 -3.71 -12.33 3.92
N HIS A 39 -3.46 -11.11 4.42
CA HIS A 39 -3.37 -10.82 5.85
C HIS A 39 -4.59 -10.09 6.42
N ASN A 40 -5.68 -9.96 5.65
CA ASN A 40 -6.91 -9.29 6.06
C ASN A 40 -6.69 -7.85 6.56
N MET A 41 -5.78 -7.12 5.92
CA MET A 41 -5.37 -5.75 6.25
C MET A 41 -6.06 -4.73 5.35
N LYS A 42 -6.58 -3.66 5.93
CA LYS A 42 -7.14 -2.52 5.17
C LYS A 42 -6.12 -1.41 4.90
N THR A 43 -5.03 -1.40 5.66
CA THR A 43 -3.95 -0.42 5.60
C THR A 43 -2.61 -1.11 5.78
N ILE A 44 -1.58 -0.60 5.11
CA ILE A 44 -0.21 -1.08 5.26
C ILE A 44 0.78 0.08 5.30
N ALA A 45 1.79 -0.02 6.17
CA ALA A 45 2.82 0.99 6.29
C ALA A 45 3.81 0.91 5.11
N VAL A 46 4.20 2.07 4.59
CA VAL A 46 5.25 2.19 3.60
C VAL A 46 6.53 2.63 4.30
N VAL A 47 7.57 1.82 4.19
CA VAL A 47 8.85 2.01 4.90
C VAL A 47 9.96 2.26 3.89
N ARG A 48 10.85 3.20 4.20
CA ARG A 48 12.11 3.44 3.49
C ARG A 48 13.23 3.61 4.50
N ASN A 49 14.34 2.89 4.31
CA ASN A 49 15.48 2.93 5.23
C ASN A 49 15.10 2.66 6.69
N GLY A 50 14.20 1.70 6.93
CA GLY A 50 13.73 1.33 8.26
C GLY A 50 12.80 2.34 8.94
N ARG A 51 12.38 3.41 8.25
CA ARG A 51 11.45 4.42 8.79
C ARG A 51 10.12 4.40 8.02
N PRO A 52 8.96 4.39 8.70
CA PRO A 52 7.68 4.63 8.06
C PRO A 52 7.66 6.04 7.45
N ILE A 53 7.45 6.11 6.14
CA ILE A 53 7.34 7.38 5.41
C ILE A 53 5.90 7.69 4.98
N GLY A 54 5.01 6.70 5.11
CA GLY A 54 3.61 6.82 4.71
C GLY A 54 2.83 5.55 4.95
N MET A 55 1.63 5.49 4.41
CA MET A 55 0.79 4.31 4.40
C MET A 55 -0.01 4.24 3.09
N ILE A 56 -0.56 3.07 2.81
CA ILE A 56 -1.54 2.87 1.73
C ILE A 56 -2.80 2.28 2.34
N ARG A 57 -3.95 2.62 1.75
CA ARG A 57 -5.24 1.96 1.99
C ARG A 57 -5.57 1.03 0.84
N LEU A 58 -6.16 -0.11 1.16
CA LEU A 58 -6.61 -1.09 0.16
C LEU A 58 -7.56 -0.47 -0.87
N GLU A 59 -8.50 0.38 -0.43
CA GLU A 59 -9.46 1.08 -1.31
C GLU A 59 -8.77 1.90 -2.41
N GLU A 60 -7.75 2.68 -2.05
CA GLU A 60 -7.03 3.54 -2.98
C GLU A 60 -6.13 2.73 -3.92
N ALA A 61 -5.57 1.62 -3.41
CA ALA A 61 -4.81 0.68 -4.23
C ALA A 61 -5.69 0.01 -5.30
N LEU A 62 -6.92 -0.40 -4.94
CA LEU A 62 -7.89 -1.00 -5.86
C LEU A 62 -8.37 0.00 -6.93
N LYS A 63 -8.72 1.23 -6.51
CA LYS A 63 -9.05 2.32 -7.45
C LYS A 63 -7.93 2.56 -8.45
N LYS A 64 -6.68 2.58 -7.98
CA LYS A 64 -5.52 2.80 -8.86
C LYS A 64 -5.33 1.68 -9.88
N LEU A 65 -5.73 0.45 -9.55
CA LEU A 65 -5.73 -0.70 -10.44
C LEU A 65 -6.96 -0.76 -11.36
N GLY A 66 -7.94 0.14 -11.19
CA GLY A 66 -9.20 0.10 -11.94
C GLY A 66 -10.10 -1.08 -11.54
N LEU A 67 -9.93 -1.60 -10.31
CA LEU A 67 -10.69 -2.72 -9.77
C LEU A 67 -11.84 -2.28 -8.86
N ASP A 68 -11.97 -0.97 -8.61
CA ASP A 68 -13.08 -0.41 -7.85
C ASP A 68 -14.34 -0.40 -8.73
N ILE A 69 -15.42 -0.98 -8.22
CA ILE A 69 -16.73 -1.00 -8.88
C ILE A 69 -17.54 0.14 -8.25
N SER A 70 -17.27 1.37 -8.68
CA SER A 70 -18.06 2.55 -8.31
C SER A 70 -19.21 2.76 -9.28
#